data_AF-A0A7S3C5S4-F1
#
_entry.id   AF-A0A7S3C5S4-F1
#
_cell.length_a   1.000
_cell.length_b   1.000
_cell.length_c   1.000
_cell.angle_alpha   90.00
_cell.angle_beta   90.00
_cell.angle_gamma   90.00
#
_symmetry.space_group_name_H-M   'P 1'
#
loop_
_entity.id
_entity.type
_entity.pdbx_description
1 polymer ?
#
loop_
_entity_poly.entity_id
_entity_poly.type
_entity_poly.pdbx_seq_one_letter_code
_entity_poly.pdbx_strand_id
1 'polypeptide(L)'
;MVSDYGSLGHAEVVRLNIPSSSFRAFAEEYMKLFDKEGNRPDQFGDRGLEYRNVVGIPGGTQSTLAKELVAASLAQGDRLDFAKGKGGDPDARATAFVMDTASHPFYLGEVYHQFHDGFNWGEDYPREYNGLAGKLVKSKLLADGGCPNGMLGVGIAGL
;
A
#
# COMPACT_ATOMS: atom_id res chain seq x y z
N MET A 1 7.12 -18.64 14.47
CA MET A 1 7.82 -17.90 13.41
C MET A 1 6.98 -16.67 13.16
N VAL A 2 7.49 -15.48 13.49
CA VAL A 2 6.84 -14.22 13.12
C VAL A 2 6.94 -14.18 11.59
N SER A 3 5.82 -14.41 10.91
CA SER A 3 5.81 -14.46 9.45
C SER A 3 5.76 -13.03 8.93
N ASP A 4 6.84 -12.60 8.31
CA ASP A 4 6.94 -11.33 7.60
C ASP A 4 6.11 -11.39 6.31
N TYR A 5 5.37 -10.33 5.99
CA TYR A 5 4.48 -10.23 4.83
C TYR A 5 5.20 -10.61 3.52
N GLY A 6 6.46 -10.22 3.39
CA GLY A 6 7.27 -10.49 2.21
C GLY A 6 7.50 -11.98 1.98
N SER A 7 7.70 -12.77 3.05
CA SER A 7 7.89 -14.22 2.97
C SER A 7 6.65 -14.98 2.47
N LEU A 8 5.46 -14.39 2.65
CA LEU A 8 4.19 -14.88 2.14
C LEU A 8 3.87 -14.35 0.73
N GLY A 9 4.76 -13.53 0.16
CA GLY A 9 4.58 -12.91 -1.15
C GLY A 9 3.68 -11.66 -1.14
N HIS A 10 3.30 -11.15 0.03
CA HIS A 10 2.51 -9.92 0.18
C HIS A 10 3.40 -8.67 0.10
N ALA A 11 2.76 -7.54 -0.20
CA ALA A 11 3.35 -6.20 -0.11
C ALA A 11 2.39 -5.31 0.69
N GLU A 12 2.94 -4.35 1.42
CA GLU A 12 2.17 -3.32 2.11
C GLU A 12 1.53 -2.39 1.08
N VAL A 13 0.21 -2.20 1.19
CA VAL A 13 -0.58 -1.39 0.27
C VAL A 13 -1.73 -0.73 1.00
N VAL A 14 -2.16 0.43 0.50
CA VAL A 14 -3.38 1.10 0.95
C VAL A 14 -4.49 0.87 -0.06
N ARG A 15 -5.63 0.32 0.39
CA ARG A 15 -6.81 0.19 -0.45
C ARG A 15 -7.64 1.48 -0.41
N LEU A 16 -7.82 2.08 -1.57
CA LEU A 16 -8.58 3.31 -1.75
C LEU A 16 -9.79 3.05 -2.66
N ASN A 17 -10.88 3.77 -2.43
CA ASN A 17 -12.01 3.83 -3.35
C ASN A 17 -11.96 5.18 -4.10
N ILE A 18 -11.55 5.13 -5.36
CA ILE A 18 -11.30 6.32 -6.19
C ILE A 18 -12.21 6.24 -7.42
N PRO A 19 -13.01 7.28 -7.70
CA PRO A 19 -13.73 7.36 -8.97
C PRO A 19 -12.75 7.27 -10.15
N SER A 20 -13.07 6.49 -11.18
CA SER A 20 -12.19 6.31 -12.34
C SER A 20 -11.79 7.63 -13.00
N SER A 21 -12.69 8.62 -13.02
CA SER A 21 -12.45 9.98 -13.51
C SER A 21 -11.37 10.75 -12.73
N SER A 22 -11.11 10.36 -11.48
CA SER A 22 -10.13 11.00 -10.60
C SER A 22 -8.82 10.21 -10.48
N PHE A 23 -8.77 9.00 -11.06
CA PHE A 23 -7.61 8.12 -10.95
C PHE A 23 -6.33 8.77 -11.50
N ARG A 24 -6.41 9.45 -12.65
CA ARG A 24 -5.27 10.11 -13.27
C ARG A 24 -4.64 11.17 -12.38
N ALA A 25 -5.46 11.96 -11.67
CA ALA A 25 -4.98 12.98 -10.73
C ALA A 25 -4.34 12.33 -9.49
N PHE A 26 -4.95 11.27 -8.95
CA PHE A 26 -4.35 10.50 -7.86
C PHE A 26 -3.00 9.91 -8.26
N ALA A 27 -2.90 9.36 -9.48
CA ALA A 27 -1.65 8.82 -10.00
C ALA A 27 -0.55 9.89 -10.10
N GLU A 28 -0.86 11.16 -10.36
CA GLU A 28 0.15 12.24 -10.32
C GLU A 28 0.68 12.47 -8.92
N GLU A 29 -0.20 12.51 -7.92
CA GLU A 29 0.23 12.65 -6.53
C GLU A 29 1.11 11.46 -6.12
N TYR A 30 0.74 10.25 -6.55
CA TYR A 30 1.57 9.06 -6.35
C TYR A 30 2.98 9.21 -6.95
N MET A 31 3.10 9.72 -8.19
CA MET A 31 4.41 9.91 -8.84
C MET A 31 5.30 10.95 -8.12
N LYS A 32 4.71 11.91 -7.40
CA LYS A 32 5.48 12.93 -6.65
C LYS A 32 6.23 12.34 -5.47
N LEU A 33 5.87 11.13 -5.01
CA LEU A 33 6.60 10.44 -3.96
C LEU A 33 8.01 10.04 -4.38
N PHE A 34 8.26 9.89 -5.67
CA PHE A 34 9.54 9.42 -6.18
C PHE A 34 10.47 10.58 -6.52
N ASP A 35 11.74 10.51 -6.15
CA ASP A 35 12.73 11.47 -6.64
C ASP A 35 13.02 11.27 -8.13
N LYS A 36 13.86 12.14 -8.73
CA LYS A 36 14.22 12.07 -10.16
C LYS A 36 14.93 10.77 -10.56
N GLU A 37 15.44 10.03 -9.57
CA GLU A 37 16.09 8.74 -9.71
C GLU A 37 15.12 7.56 -9.53
N GLY A 38 13.83 7.83 -9.28
CA GLY A 38 12.79 6.83 -9.04
C GLY A 38 12.85 6.21 -7.64
N ASN A 39 13.57 6.85 -6.70
CA ASN A 39 13.66 6.35 -5.33
C ASN A 39 12.46 6.82 -4.49
N ARG A 40 12.02 5.95 -3.59
CA ARG A 40 11.06 6.28 -2.54
C ARG A 40 11.70 7.08 -1.40
N PRO A 41 10.92 7.85 -0.63
CA PRO A 41 11.43 8.58 0.53
C PRO A 41 11.96 7.66 1.64
N ASP A 42 11.43 6.44 1.74
CA ASP A 42 11.72 5.44 2.78
C ASP A 42 12.85 4.46 2.42
N GLN A 43 13.49 4.60 1.26
CA GLN A 43 14.39 3.60 0.65
C GLN A 43 15.57 3.12 1.52
N PHE A 44 15.93 3.86 2.57
CA PHE A 44 17.02 3.50 3.48
C PHE A 44 16.55 2.75 4.73
N GLY A 45 15.27 2.85 5.07
CA GLY A 45 14.63 2.13 6.19
C GLY A 45 13.85 0.91 5.74
N ASP A 46 12.98 1.09 4.74
CA ASP A 46 11.99 0.10 4.33
C ASP A 46 12.45 -0.62 3.05
N ARG A 47 13.09 -1.78 3.26
CA ARG A 47 13.72 -2.60 2.22
C ARG A 47 13.37 -4.06 2.41
N GLY A 48 12.79 -4.67 1.39
CA GLY A 48 12.26 -6.03 1.51
C GLY A 48 11.12 -6.27 0.54
N LEU A 49 10.72 -7.52 0.40
CA LEU A 49 9.67 -7.90 -0.56
C LEU A 49 8.35 -7.22 -0.19
N GLU A 50 8.06 -7.09 1.09
CA GLU A 50 6.91 -6.42 1.68
C GLU A 50 6.84 -4.93 1.33
N TYR A 51 7.98 -4.28 1.13
CA TYR A 51 8.05 -2.85 0.82
C TYR A 51 8.12 -2.56 -0.69
N ARG A 52 8.13 -3.58 -1.56
CA ARG A 52 8.23 -3.37 -3.01
C ARG A 52 7.10 -2.48 -3.53
N ASN A 53 7.41 -1.66 -4.54
CA ASN A 53 6.43 -0.78 -5.16
C ASN A 53 5.42 -1.58 -6.00
N VAL A 54 4.15 -1.59 -5.58
CA VAL A 54 3.04 -2.24 -6.29
C VAL A 54 1.86 -1.30 -6.47
N VAL A 55 1.14 -1.45 -7.58
CA VAL A 55 -0.14 -0.76 -7.83
C VAL A 55 -1.19 -1.79 -8.20
N GLY A 56 -2.20 -1.97 -7.36
CA GLY A 56 -3.34 -2.85 -7.63
C GLY A 56 -4.39 -2.15 -8.48
N ILE A 57 -4.65 -2.66 -9.69
CA ILE A 57 -5.65 -2.12 -10.61
C ILE A 57 -6.59 -3.24 -11.06
N PRO A 58 -7.93 -3.04 -11.07
CA PRO A 58 -8.85 -4.00 -11.68
C PRO A 58 -8.51 -4.26 -13.16
N GLY A 59 -8.22 -5.52 -13.51
CA GLY A 59 -7.76 -5.92 -14.84
C GLY A 59 -6.26 -5.75 -15.09
N GLY A 60 -5.50 -5.35 -14.06
CA GLY A 60 -4.04 -5.21 -14.10
C GLY A 60 -3.55 -4.33 -15.25
N THR A 61 -2.48 -4.76 -15.92
CA THR A 61 -1.86 -4.02 -17.04
C THR A 61 -2.76 -3.87 -18.27
N GLN A 62 -3.84 -4.64 -18.39
CA GLN A 62 -4.80 -4.52 -19.50
C GLN A 62 -5.86 -3.46 -19.25
N SER A 63 -5.94 -2.92 -18.03
CA SER A 63 -6.88 -1.89 -17.64
C SER A 63 -6.61 -0.55 -18.33
N THR A 64 -7.66 0.21 -18.64
CA THR A 64 -7.50 1.61 -19.06
C THR A 64 -6.83 2.45 -17.98
N LEU A 65 -7.05 2.13 -16.71
CA LEU A 65 -6.39 2.80 -15.58
C LEU A 65 -4.88 2.56 -15.58
N ALA A 66 -4.39 1.40 -16.03
CA ALA A 66 -2.94 1.19 -16.17
C ALA A 66 -2.32 2.12 -17.21
N LYS A 67 -3.07 2.47 -18.27
CA LYS A 67 -2.62 3.48 -19.26
C LYS A 67 -2.56 4.88 -18.66
N GLU A 68 -3.56 5.23 -17.84
CA GLU A 68 -3.57 6.51 -17.10
C GLU A 68 -2.41 6.61 -16.10
N LEU A 69 -2.03 5.49 -15.46
CA LEU A 69 -0.87 5.42 -14.56
C LEU A 69 0.44 5.74 -15.30
N VAL A 70 0.66 5.11 -16.47
CA VAL A 70 1.83 5.40 -17.33
C VAL A 70 1.81 6.85 -17.81
N ALA A 71 0.64 7.35 -18.25
CA ALA A 71 0.50 8.74 -18.66
C ALA A 71 0.82 9.73 -17.52
N ALA A 72 0.53 9.36 -16.27
CA ALA A 72 0.92 10.13 -15.09
C ALA A 72 2.42 10.14 -14.86
N SER A 73 3.08 9.00 -15.00
CA SER A 73 4.55 8.91 -14.94
C SER A 73 5.18 9.85 -15.95
N LEU A 74 4.77 9.75 -17.23
CA LEU A 74 5.31 10.56 -18.32
C LEU A 74 5.13 12.07 -18.05
N ALA A 75 3.96 12.49 -17.55
CA ALA A 75 3.71 13.89 -17.21
C ALA A 75 4.53 14.41 -16.01
N GLN A 76 5.00 13.51 -15.14
CA GLN A 76 5.78 13.83 -13.94
C GLN A 76 7.29 13.61 -14.12
N GLY A 77 7.74 13.38 -15.36
CA GLY A 77 9.16 13.26 -15.72
C GLY A 77 9.65 11.82 -15.86
N ASP A 78 8.73 10.86 -15.99
CA ASP A 78 8.97 9.46 -16.30
C ASP A 78 9.98 8.74 -15.38
N ARG A 79 9.69 8.80 -14.08
CA ARG A 79 10.61 8.34 -13.02
C ARG A 79 10.53 6.84 -12.76
N LEU A 80 9.52 6.16 -13.29
CA LEU A 80 9.22 4.76 -12.99
C LEU A 80 9.03 3.93 -14.25
N ASP A 81 9.58 2.72 -14.22
CA ASP A 81 9.20 1.63 -15.10
C ASP A 81 7.94 0.91 -14.56
N PHE A 82 7.12 0.38 -15.46
CA PHE A 82 5.93 -0.40 -15.10
C PHE A 82 6.04 -1.83 -15.62
N ALA A 83 5.95 -2.78 -14.70
CA ALA A 83 5.98 -4.20 -15.01
C ALA A 83 4.66 -4.87 -14.60
N LYS A 84 4.29 -5.96 -15.29
CA LYS A 84 3.19 -6.81 -14.84
C LYS A 84 3.64 -7.56 -13.57
N GLY A 85 2.92 -7.36 -12.47
CA GLY A 85 3.18 -8.08 -11.22
C GLY A 85 2.57 -9.49 -11.20
N LYS A 86 3.15 -10.36 -10.39
CA LYS A 86 2.75 -11.78 -10.21
C LYS A 86 2.73 -12.26 -8.76
N GLY A 87 3.05 -11.39 -7.80
CA GLY A 87 3.20 -11.77 -6.40
C GLY A 87 4.61 -12.28 -6.09
N GLY A 88 5.14 -11.92 -4.92
CA GLY A 88 6.53 -12.20 -4.56
C GLY A 88 7.56 -11.58 -5.53
N ASP A 89 7.18 -10.51 -6.23
CA ASP A 89 8.07 -9.74 -7.09
C ASP A 89 9.22 -9.13 -6.28
N PRO A 90 10.40 -8.89 -6.88
CA PRO A 90 11.52 -8.30 -6.16
C PRO A 90 11.23 -6.86 -5.72
N ASP A 91 11.91 -6.40 -4.68
CA ASP A 91 12.01 -4.98 -4.35
C ASP A 91 12.94 -4.30 -5.36
N ALA A 92 12.37 -3.88 -6.48
CA ALA A 92 13.09 -3.31 -7.61
C ALA A 92 13.01 -1.78 -7.59
N ARG A 93 14.17 -1.14 -7.60
CA ARG A 93 14.30 0.32 -7.67
C ARG A 93 13.65 0.86 -8.94
N ALA A 94 12.95 1.99 -8.82
CA ALA A 94 12.29 2.69 -9.92
C ALA A 94 11.31 1.81 -10.74
N THR A 95 10.79 0.72 -10.18
CA THR A 95 9.85 -0.17 -10.86
C THR A 95 8.57 -0.29 -10.04
N ALA A 96 7.43 -0.03 -10.65
CA ALA A 96 6.11 -0.31 -10.07
C ALA A 96 5.50 -1.56 -10.71
N PHE A 97 5.17 -2.56 -9.88
CA PHE A 97 4.50 -3.77 -10.34
C PHE A 97 2.98 -3.57 -10.35
N VAL A 98 2.39 -3.57 -11.55
CA VAL A 98 0.94 -3.45 -11.74
C VAL A 98 0.30 -4.82 -11.56
N MET A 99 -0.48 -4.95 -10.49
CA MET A 99 -1.16 -6.18 -10.09
C MET A 99 -2.62 -6.16 -10.56
N ASP A 100 -3.12 -7.29 -11.06
CA ASP A 100 -4.55 -7.47 -11.28
C ASP A 100 -5.24 -7.88 -9.96
N THR A 101 -6.12 -7.03 -9.45
CA THR A 101 -6.80 -7.22 -8.17
C THR A 101 -7.73 -8.44 -8.16
N ALA A 102 -8.13 -8.97 -9.32
CA ALA A 102 -8.91 -10.20 -9.39
C ALA A 102 -8.08 -11.46 -9.04
N SER A 103 -6.77 -11.43 -9.33
CA SER A 103 -5.85 -12.54 -9.02
C SER A 103 -5.01 -12.29 -7.77
N HIS A 104 -4.85 -11.03 -7.37
CA HIS A 104 -4.08 -10.62 -6.20
C HIS A 104 -5.01 -9.80 -5.29
N PRO A 105 -5.84 -10.48 -4.48
CA PRO A 105 -6.80 -9.81 -3.61
C PRO A 105 -6.09 -9.04 -2.49
N PHE A 106 -6.77 -7.99 -2.01
CA PHE A 106 -6.35 -7.23 -0.85
C PHE A 106 -6.74 -7.96 0.45
N TYR A 107 -5.79 -8.05 1.37
CA TYR A 107 -6.01 -8.52 2.74
C TYR A 107 -5.84 -7.36 3.70
N LEU A 108 -6.73 -7.28 4.68
CA LEU A 108 -6.67 -6.24 5.70
C LEU A 108 -5.52 -6.54 6.67
N GLY A 109 -4.58 -5.60 6.82
CA GLY A 109 -3.52 -5.67 7.83
C GLY A 109 -4.05 -5.55 9.26
N GLU A 110 -3.18 -5.69 10.26
CA GLU A 110 -3.58 -5.58 11.66
C GLU A 110 -4.25 -4.23 11.97
N VAL A 111 -5.12 -4.22 12.98
CA VAL A 111 -5.88 -3.03 13.39
C VAL A 111 -4.96 -1.86 13.76
N TYR A 112 -3.77 -2.12 14.32
CA TYR A 112 -2.81 -1.06 14.66
C TYR A 112 -2.17 -0.41 13.43
N HIS A 113 -2.17 -1.07 12.27
CA HIS A 113 -1.78 -0.50 10.98
C HIS A 113 -2.90 0.30 10.31
N GLN A 114 -4.06 0.47 10.96
CA GLN A 114 -5.15 1.26 10.41
C GLN A 114 -5.15 2.65 11.04
N PHE A 115 -5.10 3.69 10.20
CA PHE A 115 -5.17 5.10 10.61
C PHE A 115 -4.07 5.52 11.61
N HIS A 116 -2.89 4.90 11.54
CA HIS A 116 -1.73 5.32 12.34
C HIS A 116 -1.02 6.53 11.71
N ASP A 117 -0.21 7.20 12.50
CA ASP A 117 0.73 8.24 12.06
C ASP A 117 1.83 7.64 11.19
N GLY A 118 2.53 8.46 10.41
CA GLY A 118 3.71 7.97 9.72
C GLY A 118 4.76 7.44 10.71
N PHE A 119 5.52 6.43 10.31
CA PHE A 119 6.51 5.81 11.20
C PHE A 119 7.78 6.64 11.39
N ASN A 120 7.94 7.73 10.62
CA ASN A 120 9.05 8.67 10.82
C ASN A 120 8.70 9.75 11.85
N TRP A 121 9.76 10.30 12.46
CA TRP A 121 9.61 11.37 13.43
C TRP A 121 8.99 12.63 12.80
N GLY A 122 7.89 13.11 13.40
CA GLY A 122 7.17 14.30 12.95
C GLY A 122 6.09 14.07 11.90
N GLU A 123 5.78 12.82 11.55
CA GLU A 123 4.67 12.46 10.66
C GLU A 123 3.34 12.26 11.43
N ASP A 124 3.05 13.18 12.35
CA ASP A 124 1.84 13.13 13.18
C ASP A 124 0.61 13.59 12.38
N TYR A 125 -0.42 12.75 12.33
CA TYR A 125 -1.70 13.08 11.73
C TYR A 125 -2.69 13.65 12.77
N PRO A 126 -3.77 14.31 12.32
CA PRO A 126 -4.78 14.84 13.24
C PRO A 126 -5.44 13.72 14.06
N ARG A 127 -5.72 13.98 15.34
CA ARG A 127 -6.37 13.01 16.24
C ARG A 127 -7.71 12.50 15.70
N GLU A 128 -8.41 13.31 14.91
CA GLU A 128 -9.65 12.90 14.24
C GLU A 128 -9.42 11.74 13.28
N TYR A 129 -8.28 11.71 12.60
CA TYR A 129 -7.84 10.62 11.72
C TYR A 129 -7.46 9.39 12.54
N ASN A 130 -6.57 9.52 13.53
CA ASN A 130 -6.14 8.36 14.32
C ASN A 130 -7.30 7.72 15.11
N GLY A 131 -8.29 8.53 15.50
CA GLY A 131 -9.50 8.05 16.16
C GLY A 131 -10.43 7.21 15.26
N LEU A 132 -10.22 7.15 13.94
CA LEU A 132 -11.08 6.39 13.02
C LEU A 132 -10.98 4.89 13.26
N ALA A 133 -9.78 4.34 13.51
CA ALA A 133 -9.59 2.91 13.75
C ALA A 133 -10.50 2.42 14.88
N GLY A 134 -10.43 3.08 16.05
CA GLY A 134 -11.24 2.73 17.21
C GLY A 134 -12.75 2.89 16.97
N LYS A 135 -13.18 3.89 16.18
CA LYS A 135 -14.59 4.06 15.80
C LYS A 135 -15.07 2.91 14.91
N LEU A 136 -14.26 2.51 13.93
CA LEU A 136 -14.59 1.44 12.98
C LEU A 136 -14.58 0.05 13.62
N VAL A 137 -13.69 -0.20 14.58
CA VAL A 137 -13.72 -1.42 15.40
C VAL A 137 -14.99 -1.48 16.23
N LYS A 138 -15.34 -0.38 16.93
CA LYS A 138 -16.57 -0.32 17.73
C LYS A 138 -17.84 -0.52 16.89
N SER A 139 -17.85 -0.05 15.65
CA SER A 139 -18.96 -0.25 14.72
C SER A 139 -18.92 -1.59 13.95
N LYS A 140 -17.93 -2.45 14.22
CA LYS A 140 -17.71 -3.74 13.53
C LYS A 140 -17.48 -3.61 12.02
N LEU A 141 -17.04 -2.44 11.56
CA LEU A 141 -16.63 -2.19 10.19
C LEU A 141 -15.14 -2.50 9.97
N LEU A 142 -14.38 -2.59 11.06
CA LEU A 142 -12.98 -3.03 11.08
C LEU A 142 -12.83 -4.16 12.09
N ALA A 143 -12.22 -5.27 11.68
CA ALA A 143 -11.91 -6.41 12.53
C ALA A 143 -10.52 -6.94 12.20
N ASP A 144 -9.93 -7.73 13.09
CA ASP A 144 -8.66 -8.38 12.81
C ASP A 144 -8.78 -9.27 11.56
N GLY A 145 -7.92 -9.00 10.57
CA GLY A 145 -7.85 -9.74 9.32
C GLY A 145 -7.19 -11.12 9.43
N GLY A 146 -6.70 -11.50 10.62
CA GLY A 146 -5.98 -12.75 10.84
C GLY A 146 -4.53 -12.71 10.38
N CYS A 147 -3.94 -11.51 10.31
CA CYS A 147 -2.54 -11.34 9.93
C CYS A 147 -1.60 -11.89 11.03
N PRO A 148 -0.39 -12.35 10.67
CA PRO A 148 0.48 -13.12 11.57
C PRO A 148 0.86 -12.39 12.87
N ASN A 149 0.80 -11.05 12.89
CA ASN A 149 1.07 -10.26 14.10
C ASN A 149 -0.21 -9.79 14.83
N GLY A 150 -1.40 -10.08 14.30
CA GLY A 150 -2.70 -9.71 14.89
C GLY A 150 -2.94 -10.29 16.30
N MET A 151 -2.31 -11.43 16.61
CA MET A 151 -2.35 -12.02 17.96
C MET A 151 -1.52 -11.29 19.01
N LEU A 152 -0.63 -10.35 18.65
CA LEU A 152 0.13 -9.54 19.62
C LEU A 152 -0.66 -8.34 20.17
N GLY A 153 -1.84 -8.04 19.60
CA GLY A 153 -2.71 -6.94 20.04
C GLY A 153 -4.00 -7.35 20.75
N VAL A 154 -4.33 -8.65 20.80
CA VAL A 154 -5.57 -9.15 21.40
C VAL A 154 -5.28 -10.29 22.40
N GLY A 155 -4.76 -9.91 23.55
CA GLY A 155 -4.60 -10.72 24.77
C GLY A 155 -3.64 -9.96 25.69
N ILE A 156 -3.96 -9.49 26.89
CA ILE A 156 -4.72 -10.08 27.99
C ILE A 156 -5.23 -8.89 28.83
N ALA A 157 -6.52 -8.55 28.75
CA ALA A 157 -7.17 -7.63 29.69
C ALA A 157 -8.67 -7.94 29.75
N GLY A 158 -8.98 -9.18 30.11
CA GLY A 158 -10.34 -9.71 30.10
C GLY A 158 -10.44 -11.06 30.79
N LEU A 159 -9.87 -11.16 31.99
CA LEU A 159 -10.24 -12.06 33.08
C LEU A 159 -9.90 -11.36 34.39
#